data_AF-X6LEX3-F1
#
_entry.id   AF-X6LEX3-F1
#
_cell.length_a   1.000
_cell.length_b   1.000
_cell.length_c   1.000
_cell.angle_alpha   90.00
_cell.angle_beta   90.00
_cell.angle_gamma   90.00
#
_symmetry.space_group_name_H-M   'P 1'
#
loop_
_entity.id
_entity.type
_entity.pdbx_description
1 polymer ?
#
loop_
_entity_poly.entity_id
_entity_poly.type
_entity_poly.pdbx_seq_one_letter_code
_entity_poly.pdbx_strand_id
1 'polypeptide(L)'
;MCLHILWNILKYPKHIKYRKIHKQALYNYLFQKCHTLGADFEKVFANMESGLKIIGFKKENDNRYYQYDHIQLLHLWTCYRSAINQQQTYCYTFVYCCLIKQTI
;
A
#
# COMPACT_ATOMS: atom_id res chain seq x y z
N MET A 1 1.42 -2.35 -2.18
CA MET A 1 0.70 -1.30 -1.42
C MET A 1 -0.77 -1.66 -1.24
N CYS A 2 -1.41 -1.27 -0.15
CA CYS A 2 -2.84 -1.57 0.08
C CYS A 2 -3.74 -0.65 -0.75
N LEU A 3 -4.12 -1.07 -1.97
CA LEU A 3 -5.00 -0.31 -2.87
C LEU A 3 -6.31 0.14 -2.20
N HIS A 4 -6.83 -0.63 -1.24
CA HIS A 4 -8.05 -0.28 -0.52
C HIS A 4 -7.89 1.00 0.32
N ILE A 5 -6.72 1.26 0.90
CA ILE A 5 -6.45 2.48 1.68
C ILE A 5 -6.45 3.69 0.74
N LEU A 6 -5.72 3.59 -0.36
CA LEU A 6 -5.66 4.62 -1.40
C LEU A 6 -7.06 4.93 -1.97
N TRP A 7 -7.82 3.88 -2.28
CA TRP A 7 -9.18 4.02 -2.79
C TRP A 7 -10.12 4.70 -1.80
N ASN A 8 -10.03 4.36 -0.50
CA ASN A 8 -10.84 4.99 0.53
C ASN A 8 -10.56 6.50 0.66
N ILE A 9 -9.29 6.92 0.52
CA ILE A 9 -8.90 8.34 0.54
C ILE A 9 -9.42 9.06 -0.71
N LEU A 10 -9.30 8.44 -1.89
CA LEU A 10 -9.80 9.00 -3.15
C LEU A 10 -11.33 9.15 -3.15
N LYS A 11 -12.05 8.14 -2.66
CA LYS A 11 -13.52 8.13 -2.63
C LYS A 11 -14.08 9.10 -1.59
N TYR A 12 -13.41 9.22 -0.44
CA TYR A 12 -13.88 10.03 0.69
C TYR A 12 -12.83 11.04 1.14
N PRO A 13 -12.43 11.97 0.26
CA PRO A 13 -11.29 12.84 0.52
C PRO A 13 -11.50 13.71 1.75
N LYS A 14 -12.73 14.12 2.09
CA LYS A 14 -13.04 14.95 3.28
C LYS A 14 -13.12 14.16 4.60
N HIS A 15 -13.11 12.83 4.57
CA HIS A 15 -13.28 12.02 5.78
C HIS A 15 -11.95 11.80 6.49
N ILE A 16 -11.75 12.51 7.61
CA ILE A 16 -10.51 12.46 8.41
C ILE A 16 -10.12 11.04 8.86
N LYS A 17 -11.10 10.15 9.02
CA LYS A 17 -10.89 8.74 9.38
C LYS A 17 -9.95 8.03 8.40
N TYR A 18 -10.08 8.27 7.09
CA TYR A 18 -9.26 7.61 6.07
C TYR A 18 -7.89 8.28 5.88
N ARG A 19 -7.72 9.50 6.40
CA ARG A 19 -6.44 10.24 6.40
C ARG A 19 -5.56 9.92 7.60
N LYS A 20 -6.04 9.09 8.53
CA LYS A 20 -5.32 8.64 9.74
C LYS A 20 -5.08 7.15 9.63
N ILE A 21 -3.81 6.74 9.77
CA ILE A 21 -3.42 5.33 9.79
C ILE A 21 -2.71 5.04 11.10
N HIS A 22 -3.23 4.10 11.88
CA HIS A 22 -2.57 3.62 13.08
C HIS A 22 -1.46 2.63 12.70
N LYS A 23 -0.22 2.92 13.12
CA LYS A 23 0.95 2.09 12.81
C LYS A 23 0.78 0.67 13.33
N GLN A 24 0.27 0.48 14.55
CA GLN A 24 0.04 -0.86 15.11
C GLN A 24 -0.99 -1.66 14.31
N ALA A 25 -2.09 -1.02 13.90
CA ALA A 25 -3.10 -1.68 13.09
C ALA A 25 -2.55 -2.07 11.72
N LEU A 26 -1.76 -1.19 11.09
CA LEU A 26 -1.07 -1.46 9.83
C LEU A 26 -0.06 -2.60 9.99
N TYR A 27 0.74 -2.58 11.05
CA TYR A 27 1.73 -3.60 11.39
C TYR A 27 1.05 -4.97 11.54
N ASN A 28 0.04 -5.07 12.41
CA ASN A 28 -0.68 -6.33 12.67
C ASN A 28 -1.33 -6.88 11.39
N TYR A 29 -1.97 -6.00 10.61
CA TYR A 29 -2.58 -6.39 9.34
C TYR A 29 -1.54 -6.93 8.34
N LEU A 30 -0.41 -6.23 8.18
CA LEU A 30 0.65 -6.66 7.28
C LEU A 30 1.33 -7.94 7.78
N PHE A 31 1.53 -8.08 9.09
CA PHE A 31 2.11 -9.26 9.70
C PHE A 31 1.27 -10.49 9.41
N GLN A 32 -0.05 -10.41 9.65
CA GLN A 32 -0.98 -11.48 9.35
C GLN A 32 -0.98 -11.83 7.85
N LYS A 33 -1.02 -10.83 6.97
CA LYS A 33 -0.96 -11.04 5.52
C LYS A 33 0.34 -11.69 5.06
N CYS A 34 1.49 -11.23 5.56
CA CYS A 34 2.80 -11.78 5.22
C CYS A 34 2.94 -13.22 5.71
N HIS A 35 2.47 -13.50 6.92
CA HIS A 35 2.43 -14.86 7.47
C HIS A 35 1.59 -15.80 6.59
N THR A 36 0.40 -15.37 6.15
CA THR A 36 -0.44 -16.18 5.25
C THR A 36 0.20 -16.41 3.87
N LEU A 37 0.95 -15.44 3.36
CA LEU A 37 1.52 -15.48 2.01
C LEU A 37 2.98 -15.96 1.99
N GLY A 38 3.58 -16.30 3.13
CA GLY A 38 5.01 -16.64 3.24
C GLY A 38 5.94 -15.51 2.77
N ALA A 39 5.49 -14.25 2.86
CA ALA A 39 6.24 -13.10 2.37
C ALA A 39 7.14 -12.51 3.46
N ASP A 40 8.28 -11.95 3.06
CA ASP A 40 9.18 -11.20 3.95
C ASP A 40 8.47 -9.97 4.53
N PHE A 41 8.15 -10.05 5.82
CA PHE A 41 7.42 -9.01 6.53
C PHE A 41 8.21 -7.70 6.60
N GLU A 42 9.51 -7.74 6.90
CA GLU A 42 10.32 -6.52 7.06
C GLU A 42 10.40 -5.75 5.76
N LYS A 43 10.62 -6.47 4.65
CA LYS A 43 10.63 -5.88 3.30
C LYS A 43 9.27 -5.30 2.93
N VAL A 44 8.18 -6.01 3.21
CA VAL A 44 6.82 -5.54 2.92
C VAL A 44 6.47 -4.30 3.76
N PHE A 45 6.84 -4.30 5.04
CA PHE A 45 6.59 -3.19 5.95
C PHE A 45 7.37 -1.93 5.52
N ALA A 46 8.67 -2.06 5.24
CA ALA A 46 9.50 -0.96 4.76
C ALA A 46 8.98 -0.37 3.43
N ASN A 47 8.57 -1.23 2.49
CA ASN A 47 7.96 -0.79 1.24
C ASN A 47 6.64 -0.06 1.47
N MET A 48 5.83 -0.51 2.43
CA MET A 48 4.58 0.16 2.78
C MET A 48 4.84 1.54 3.40
N GLU A 49 5.79 1.67 4.33
CA GLU A 49 6.18 2.96 4.92
C GLU A 49 6.69 3.94 3.87
N SER A 50 7.52 3.47 2.93
CA SER A 50 7.99 4.27 1.80
C SER A 50 6.83 4.74 0.91
N GLY A 51 5.90 3.83 0.58
CA GLY A 51 4.70 4.16 -0.19
C GLY A 51 3.81 5.20 0.49
N LEU A 52 3.64 5.12 1.81
CA LEU A 52 2.90 6.12 2.59
C LEU A 52 3.55 7.50 2.48
N LYS A 53 4.87 7.59 2.59
CA LYS A 53 5.62 8.85 2.41
C LYS A 53 5.42 9.43 1.02
N ILE A 54 5.48 8.59 -0.03
CA ILE A 54 5.27 9.02 -1.41
C ILE A 54 3.87 9.60 -1.60
N ILE A 55 2.83 8.99 -1.03
CA ILE A 55 1.45 9.54 -1.07
C ILE A 55 1.34 10.90 -0.36
N GLY A 56 2.25 11.19 0.58
CA GLY A 56 2.23 12.40 1.39
C GLY A 56 1.74 12.20 2.82
N PHE A 57 1.66 10.95 3.31
CA PHE A 57 1.49 10.70 4.73
C PHE A 57 2.77 11.09 5.48
N LYS A 58 2.61 11.87 6.54
CA LYS A 58 3.68 12.20 7.48
C LYS A 58 3.51 11.38 8.74
N LYS A 59 4.62 11.00 9.35
CA LYS A 59 4.61 10.40 10.68
C LYS A 59 4.27 11.50 11.68
N GLU A 60 3.11 11.40 12.33
CA GLU A 60 2.64 12.37 13.32
C GLU A 60 3.29 12.10 14.68
N ASN A 61 3.40 10.82 15.04
CA ASN A 61 4.11 10.32 16.22
C ASN A 61 4.54 8.85 15.95
N ASP A 62 5.16 8.17 16.90
CA ASP A 62 5.58 6.77 16.78
C ASP A 62 4.47 5.81 16.37
N ASN A 63 3.22 6.15 16.69
CA ASN A 63 2.07 5.26 16.55
C ASN A 63 1.11 5.61 15.41
N ARG A 64 1.24 6.76 14.73
CA ARG A 64 0.24 7.24 13.76
C ARG A 64 0.88 7.96 12.57
N TYR A 65 0.35 7.67 11.38
CA TYR A 65 0.59 8.43 10.16
C TYR A 65 -0.63 9.30 9.86
N TYR A 66 -0.38 10.53 9.42
CA TYR A 66 -1.41 11.50 9.11
C TYR A 66 -1.12 12.26 7.82
N GLN A 67 -2.18 12.56 7.06
CA GLN A 67 -2.13 13.36 5.83
C GLN A 67 -2.94 14.66 6.01
N TYR A 68 -2.27 15.81 6.02
CA TYR A 68 -2.90 17.13 6.21
C TYR A 68 -3.60 17.66 4.94
N ASP A 69 -4.52 18.61 5.14
CA ASP A 69 -5.63 19.09 4.31
C ASP A 69 -5.43 19.43 2.82
N HIS A 70 -4.24 19.26 2.25
CA HIS A 70 -3.99 19.53 0.83
C HIS A 70 -3.70 18.21 0.12
N ILE A 71 -4.69 17.32 0.15
CA ILE A 71 -4.73 16.12 -0.70
C ILE A 71 -4.66 16.61 -2.15
N GLN A 72 -3.46 16.52 -2.74
CA GLN A 72 -3.31 16.62 -4.19
C GLN A 72 -3.97 15.38 -4.79
N LEU A 73 -5.28 15.46 -5.06
CA LEU A 73 -6.08 14.38 -5.65
C LEU A 73 -5.40 13.80 -6.90
N LEU A 74 -4.78 14.66 -7.71
CA LEU A 74 -4.02 14.28 -8.89
C LEU A 74 -2.81 13.39 -8.54
N HIS A 75 -2.07 13.73 -7.48
CA HIS A 75 -0.92 12.95 -7.00
C HIS A 75 -1.36 11.60 -6.44
N LEU A 76 -2.42 11.59 -5.63
CA LEU A 76 -3.03 10.37 -5.10
C LEU A 76 -3.55 9.45 -6.20
N TRP A 77 -4.18 10.01 -7.23
CA TRP A 77 -4.64 9.27 -8.40
C TRP A 77 -3.48 8.65 -9.17
N THR A 78 -2.39 9.41 -9.33
CA THR A 78 -1.16 8.93 -9.99
C THR A 78 -0.53 7.78 -9.20
N CYS A 79 -0.47 7.93 -7.87
CA CYS A 79 -0.01 6.87 -6.97
C CYS A 79 -0.90 5.62 -7.04
N TYR A 80 -2.22 5.79 -7.10
CA TYR A 80 -3.17 4.69 -7.25
C TYR A 80 -3.00 3.93 -8.56
N ARG A 81 -2.87 4.65 -9.69
CA ARG A 81 -2.59 4.06 -11.00
C ARG A 81 -1.26 3.30 -11.00
N SER A 82 -0.21 3.89 -10.44
CA SER A 82 1.10 3.26 -10.32
C SER A 82 1.03 1.95 -9.51
N ALA A 83 0.32 1.97 -8.38
CA ALA A 83 0.15 0.78 -7.54
C ALA A 83 -0.64 -0.34 -8.24
N ILE A 84 -1.64 -0.02 -9.06
CA ILE A 84 -2.36 -1.00 -9.90
C ILE A 84 -1.40 -1.61 -10.92
N ASN A 85 -0.68 -0.77 -11.67
CA ASN A 85 0.23 -1.23 -12.70
C ASN A 85 1.31 -2.16 -12.13
N GLN A 86 1.88 -1.82 -10.97
CA GLN A 86 2.85 -2.69 -10.28
C GLN A 86 2.23 -4.05 -9.93
N GLN A 87 1.02 -4.09 -9.37
CA GLN A 87 0.35 -5.37 -9.07
C GLN A 87 0.11 -6.20 -10.33
N GLN A 88 -0.34 -5.58 -11.42
CA GLN A 88 -0.53 -6.26 -12.69
C GLN A 88 0.79 -6.82 -13.23
N THR A 89 1.88 -6.05 -13.21
CA THR A 89 3.21 -6.52 -13.60
C THR A 89 3.61 -7.76 -12.80
N TYR A 90 3.49 -7.73 -11.47
CA TYR A 90 3.81 -8.89 -10.63
C TYR A 90 2.92 -10.10 -10.97
N CYS A 91 1.62 -9.91 -11.22
CA CYS A 91 0.73 -10.99 -11.64
C CYS A 91 1.15 -11.61 -12.97
N TYR A 92 1.44 -10.80 -13.99
CA TYR A 92 1.90 -11.30 -15.29
C TYR A 92 3.23 -12.04 -15.18
N THR A 93 4.20 -11.49 -14.45
CA THR A 93 5.49 -12.16 -14.20
C THR A 93 5.29 -13.49 -13.48
N PHE A 94 4.44 -13.53 -12.45
CA PHE A 94 4.17 -14.76 -11.70
C PHE A 94 3.54 -15.84 -12.58
N VAL A 95 2.49 -15.50 -13.34
CA VAL A 95 1.82 -16.41 -14.27
C VAL A 95 2.80 -16.94 -15.32
N TYR A 96 3.59 -16.05 -15.91
CA TYR A 96 4.60 -16.42 -16.90
C TYR A 96 5.66 -17.37 -16.32
N CYS A 97 6.17 -17.11 -15.12
CA CYS A 97 7.11 -18.00 -14.43
C CYS A 97 6.48 -19.37 -14.11
N CYS A 98 5.21 -19.40 -13.72
CA CYS A 98 4.48 -20.65 -13.50
C CYS A 98 4.29 -21.46 -14.78
N LEU A 99 3.98 -20.80 -15.91
CA LEU A 99 3.85 -21.46 -17.21
C LEU A 99 5.18 -22.06 -17.66
N ILE A 100 6.29 -21.31 -17.56
CA ILE A 100 7.61 -21.84 -17.92
C ILE A 100 7.98 -23.05 -17.04
N LYS A 101 7.72 -23.00 -15.73
CA LYS A 101 8.01 -24.12 -14.81
C LYS A 101 7.17 -25.38 -15.09
N GLN A 102 6.04 -25.28 -15.79
CA GLN A 102 5.24 -26.45 -16.19
C GLN A 102 5.72 -27.08 -17.50
N THR A 103 6.48 -26.34 -18.31
CA THR A 103 6.96 -26.78 -19.62
C THR A 103 8.36 -27.40 -19.58
N ILE A 104 9.08 -27.26 -18.45
CA ILE A 104 10.40 -27.86 -18.18
C ILE A 104 10.21 -29.04 -17.23
#